data_AF-A0AA38SGT6-F1
#
_entry.id   AF-A0AA38SGT6-F1
#
_cell.length_a   1.000
_cell.length_b   1.000
_cell.length_c   1.000
_cell.angle_alpha   90.00
_cell.angle_beta   90.00
_cell.angle_gamma   90.00
#
_symmetry.space_group_name_H-M   'P 1'
#
loop_
_entity.id
_entity.type
_entity.pdbx_description
1 polymer ?
#
loop_
_entity_poly.entity_id
_entity_poly.type
_entity_poly.pdbx_seq_one_letter_code
_entity_poly.pdbx_strand_id
1 'polypeptide(L)'
;MLASTRNLYVETIRDNKSTIERYSHYFTTESAGNPGEQLVSEVDDIFRRLHDHCDLPQFSDSIPALSTEAMMRHATGTSSKFSFVYELLKELKDSNILVLVLSQPGVASDHLKAIYQTEQFHYTELDRSIELEDETEALHVIHGTTDMEVFDRPQPAVDAVILFDDAARQVCPDRFPGAIVLSLVVANSIEHIDLQLPRSMDDLERRSAIGFALAVSKTFISSPHGMQEPNELAALFADYIKNPARELDWEPLALPSQFFDFYLSSQALETQRTGAMSQPNGRKRVLDGDERLSTPMKRARTGPATLTQSGYLMSDLLKATLASYSPRPQGSPQPVEVTVDQLEWMAARLSRVEQEARDRSAVEERVRQLVKQKEMELKSYKKTVATLQPKYLEAISDRGQFEIAKNAAEQRVAKLEEELAKSRTEIQALREKLTAHTPSELEARYEAVVAEREKLDKKLQSASKERDFFRDRLQEGMRTATESQSEINQLKARIEELERKANDTTVRVHEINSRHMADESRRQREEQQAHIAQLEQQVEQTRKELQTLKSNRRETRASSVPRSPRLNVMSPRTRGGGGNTSRGNSPAPFDGSSTPSSAAGQAAGMGMSFYQPPPSHPRFSHLRE
;
A
#
# COMPACT_ATOMS: atom_id res chain seq x y z
N MET A 1 -13.74 -6.41 -10.05
CA MET A 1 -14.71 -6.74 -8.98
C MET A 1 -15.47 -5.47 -8.59
N LEU A 2 -16.80 -5.55 -8.49
CA LEU A 2 -17.65 -4.40 -8.14
C LEU A 2 -17.51 -3.99 -6.65
N ALA A 3 -17.80 -2.72 -6.35
CA ALA A 3 -17.53 -2.12 -5.02
C ALA A 3 -18.16 -2.87 -3.84
N SER A 4 -19.39 -3.33 -3.97
CA SER A 4 -20.08 -4.06 -2.91
C SER A 4 -19.50 -5.46 -2.68
N THR A 5 -19.07 -6.17 -3.73
CA THR A 5 -18.45 -7.50 -3.63
C THR A 5 -17.05 -7.42 -3.03
N ARG A 6 -16.32 -6.35 -3.33
CA ARG A 6 -14.97 -6.10 -2.79
C ARG A 6 -14.97 -6.10 -1.26
N ASN A 7 -15.97 -5.49 -0.63
CA ASN A 7 -16.06 -5.44 0.82
C ASN A 7 -16.25 -6.85 1.40
N LEU A 8 -17.21 -7.63 0.88
CA LEU A 8 -17.44 -9.01 1.33
C LEU A 8 -16.20 -9.88 1.14
N TYR A 9 -15.54 -9.77 -0.01
CA TYR A 9 -14.31 -10.51 -0.30
C TYR A 9 -13.18 -10.20 0.72
N VAL A 10 -12.98 -8.92 1.02
CA VAL A 10 -11.95 -8.45 1.96
C VAL A 10 -12.29 -8.83 3.41
N GLU A 11 -13.58 -8.84 3.77
CA GLU A 11 -14.05 -9.31 5.07
C GLU A 11 -13.84 -10.81 5.23
N THR A 12 -14.16 -11.62 4.22
CA THR A 12 -13.87 -13.07 4.22
C THR A 12 -12.38 -13.34 4.45
N ILE A 13 -11.47 -12.61 3.79
CA ILE A 13 -10.02 -12.74 4.07
C ILE A 13 -9.68 -12.34 5.51
N ARG A 14 -10.25 -11.22 5.99
CA ARG A 14 -9.96 -10.70 7.34
C ARG A 14 -10.40 -11.67 8.43
N ASP A 15 -11.62 -12.18 8.32
CA ASP A 15 -12.28 -12.95 9.36
C ASP A 15 -11.68 -14.36 9.47
N ASN A 16 -11.13 -14.87 8.36
CA ASN A 16 -10.47 -16.19 8.30
C ASN A 16 -8.93 -16.11 8.33
N LYS A 17 -8.36 -14.93 8.63
CA LYS A 17 -6.91 -14.68 8.64
C LYS A 17 -6.15 -15.68 9.52
N SER A 18 -6.65 -15.96 10.72
CA SER A 18 -5.98 -16.84 11.69
C SER A 18 -5.90 -18.29 11.21
N THR A 19 -6.90 -18.77 10.47
CA THR A 19 -6.93 -20.11 9.87
C THR A 19 -5.91 -20.21 8.74
N ILE A 20 -5.87 -19.20 7.85
CA ILE A 20 -4.90 -19.13 6.75
C ILE A 20 -3.47 -19.08 7.29
N GLU A 21 -3.21 -18.26 8.32
CA GLU A 21 -1.89 -18.17 8.96
C GLU A 21 -1.49 -19.49 9.63
N ARG A 22 -2.44 -20.17 10.30
CA ARG A 22 -2.18 -21.48 10.92
C ARG A 22 -1.83 -22.55 9.89
N TYR A 23 -2.53 -22.57 8.76
CA TYR A 23 -2.21 -23.47 7.64
C TYR A 23 -0.84 -23.17 7.05
N SER A 24 -0.58 -21.90 6.76
CA SER A 24 0.69 -21.43 6.19
C SER A 24 1.87 -21.71 7.11
N HIS A 25 1.65 -21.75 8.44
CA HIS A 25 2.70 -22.03 9.42
C HIS A 25 3.39 -23.39 9.20
N TYR A 26 2.65 -24.41 8.73
CA TYR A 26 3.19 -25.74 8.42
C TYR A 26 4.23 -25.73 7.30
N PHE A 27 4.20 -24.73 6.43
CA PHE A 27 5.13 -24.54 5.30
C PHE A 27 6.25 -23.53 5.60
N THR A 28 6.22 -22.91 6.78
CA THR A 28 7.25 -21.94 7.22
C THR A 28 8.13 -22.45 8.34
N THR A 29 7.65 -23.47 9.05
CA THR A 29 8.33 -24.06 10.21
C THR A 29 8.74 -25.47 9.85
N GLU A 30 9.89 -25.94 10.35
CA GLU A 30 10.39 -27.32 10.20
C GLU A 30 9.51 -28.37 10.93
N SER A 31 8.19 -28.17 10.97
CA SER A 31 7.24 -29.18 11.39
C SER A 31 7.14 -30.25 10.31
N ALA A 32 7.73 -31.41 10.57
CA ALA A 32 7.73 -32.59 9.69
C ALA A 32 6.34 -33.24 9.49
N GLY A 33 5.25 -32.49 9.64
CA GLY A 33 3.89 -32.98 9.55
C GLY A 33 3.06 -32.19 8.55
N ASN A 34 2.28 -32.90 7.74
CA ASN A 34 1.27 -32.29 6.89
C ASN A 34 0.18 -31.64 7.77
N PRO A 35 -0.47 -30.55 7.31
CA PRO A 35 -1.62 -30.00 8.00
C PRO A 35 -2.70 -31.08 8.16
N GLY A 36 -3.39 -31.08 9.30
CA GLY A 36 -4.48 -32.02 9.55
C GLY A 36 -5.63 -31.82 8.56
N GLU A 37 -6.33 -32.90 8.20
CA GLU A 37 -7.41 -32.90 7.20
C GLU A 37 -8.52 -31.88 7.51
N GLN A 38 -8.84 -31.67 8.79
CA GLN A 38 -9.81 -30.65 9.22
C GLN A 38 -9.35 -29.23 8.85
N LEU A 39 -8.07 -28.91 9.07
CA LEU A 39 -7.52 -27.58 8.73
C LEU A 39 -7.45 -27.38 7.21
N VAL A 40 -7.15 -28.44 6.46
CA VAL A 40 -7.21 -28.42 4.98
C VAL A 40 -8.64 -28.12 4.52
N SER A 41 -9.63 -28.82 5.06
CA SER A 41 -11.05 -28.60 4.74
C SER A 41 -11.51 -27.18 5.10
N GLU A 42 -11.09 -26.64 6.25
CA GLU A 42 -11.41 -25.26 6.63
C GLU A 42 -10.86 -24.25 5.62
N VAL A 43 -9.62 -24.45 5.13
CA VAL A 43 -9.01 -23.60 4.11
C VAL A 43 -9.72 -23.75 2.76
N ASP A 44 -10.07 -24.97 2.37
CA ASP A 44 -10.83 -25.22 1.15
C ASP A 44 -12.21 -24.55 1.17
N ASP A 45 -12.88 -24.54 2.32
CA ASP A 45 -14.15 -23.84 2.51
C ASP A 45 -13.99 -22.31 2.43
N ILE A 46 -12.84 -21.78 2.87
CA ILE A 46 -12.52 -20.35 2.72
C ILE A 46 -12.28 -20.03 1.24
N PHE A 47 -11.47 -20.82 0.55
CA PHE A 47 -11.15 -20.61 -0.86
C PHE A 47 -12.38 -20.73 -1.74
N ARG A 48 -13.24 -21.72 -1.49
CA ARG A 48 -14.54 -21.86 -2.17
C ARG A 48 -15.38 -20.60 -2.04
N ARG A 49 -15.54 -20.07 -0.81
CA ARG A 49 -16.28 -18.80 -0.60
C ARG A 49 -15.65 -17.61 -1.34
N LEU A 50 -14.32 -17.56 -1.43
CA LEU A 50 -13.64 -16.51 -2.20
C LEU A 50 -13.88 -16.67 -3.71
N HIS A 51 -13.92 -17.89 -4.24
CA HIS A 51 -14.34 -18.16 -5.62
C HIS A 51 -15.81 -17.79 -5.84
N ASP A 52 -16.70 -18.13 -4.92
CA ASP A 52 -18.12 -17.76 -4.99
C ASP A 52 -18.31 -16.24 -5.06
N HIS A 53 -17.53 -15.47 -4.30
CA HIS A 53 -17.53 -14.00 -4.42
C HIS A 53 -17.01 -13.48 -5.77
N CYS A 54 -16.23 -14.26 -6.51
CA CYS A 54 -15.78 -13.89 -7.86
C CYS A 54 -16.82 -14.26 -8.93
N ASP A 55 -17.46 -15.42 -8.76
CA ASP A 55 -18.29 -16.07 -9.79
C ASP A 55 -19.78 -15.77 -9.64
N LEU A 56 -20.29 -15.64 -8.41
CA LEU A 56 -21.71 -15.53 -8.12
C LEU A 56 -22.14 -14.08 -7.83
N PRO A 57 -23.40 -13.73 -8.12
CA PRO A 57 -24.01 -12.49 -7.65
C PRO A 57 -24.05 -12.43 -6.12
N GLN A 58 -24.01 -11.23 -5.55
CA GLN A 58 -24.02 -11.10 -4.09
C GLN A 58 -25.30 -11.64 -3.48
N PHE A 59 -25.19 -12.31 -2.33
CA PHE A 59 -26.36 -12.83 -1.59
C PHE A 59 -27.23 -13.82 -2.41
N SER A 60 -26.65 -14.51 -3.40
CA SER A 60 -27.35 -15.51 -4.22
C SER A 60 -28.13 -16.53 -3.39
N ASP A 61 -27.62 -16.87 -2.20
CA ASP A 61 -28.16 -17.94 -1.37
C ASP A 61 -29.22 -17.45 -0.37
N SER A 62 -29.34 -16.13 -0.18
CA SER A 62 -30.22 -15.53 0.83
C SER A 62 -31.33 -14.65 0.26
N ILE A 63 -31.29 -14.33 -1.03
CA ILE A 63 -32.35 -13.58 -1.69
C ILE A 63 -33.51 -14.53 -2.06
N PRO A 64 -34.78 -14.12 -1.88
CA PRO A 64 -35.93 -14.88 -2.35
C PRO A 64 -35.89 -15.13 -3.86
N ALA A 65 -36.66 -16.11 -4.35
CA ALA A 65 -36.78 -16.36 -5.78
C ALA A 65 -37.15 -15.08 -6.55
N LEU A 66 -36.26 -14.66 -7.46
CA LEU A 66 -36.39 -13.47 -8.27
C LEU A 66 -37.06 -13.80 -9.62
N SER A 67 -37.69 -12.81 -10.25
CA SER A 67 -38.09 -12.94 -11.67
C SER A 67 -36.85 -12.98 -12.56
N THR A 68 -36.96 -13.52 -13.78
CA THR A 68 -35.85 -13.58 -14.74
C THR A 68 -35.20 -12.21 -15.00
N GLU A 69 -36.02 -11.18 -15.18
CA GLU A 69 -35.54 -9.80 -15.36
C GLU A 69 -34.82 -9.26 -14.11
N ALA A 70 -35.33 -9.56 -12.91
CA ALA A 70 -34.69 -9.16 -11.66
C ALA A 70 -33.39 -9.94 -11.42
N MET A 71 -33.33 -11.23 -11.77
CA MET A 71 -32.11 -12.04 -11.72
C MET A 71 -31.02 -11.47 -12.61
N MET A 72 -31.34 -11.13 -13.86
CA MET A 72 -30.40 -10.51 -14.79
C MET A 72 -29.87 -9.17 -14.23
N ARG A 73 -30.75 -8.26 -13.79
CA ARG A 73 -30.34 -6.97 -13.21
C ARG A 73 -29.48 -7.14 -11.97
N HIS A 74 -29.83 -8.10 -11.13
CA HIS A 74 -29.07 -8.41 -9.93
C HIS A 74 -27.67 -8.96 -10.27
N ALA A 75 -27.57 -9.91 -11.19
CA ALA A 75 -26.29 -10.48 -11.61
C ALA A 75 -25.36 -9.44 -12.25
N THR A 76 -25.87 -8.70 -13.23
CA THR A 76 -25.11 -7.65 -13.93
C THR A 76 -24.73 -6.48 -13.02
N GLY A 77 -25.58 -6.16 -12.03
CA GLY A 77 -25.32 -5.08 -11.07
C GLY A 77 -24.40 -5.47 -9.90
N THR A 78 -24.18 -6.75 -9.63
CA THR A 78 -23.42 -7.21 -8.44
C THR A 78 -22.23 -8.11 -8.74
N SER A 79 -22.05 -8.60 -9.97
CA SER A 79 -20.86 -9.32 -10.41
C SER A 79 -20.27 -8.74 -11.71
N SER A 80 -18.96 -8.53 -11.70
CA SER A 80 -18.24 -8.00 -12.86
C SER A 80 -18.16 -8.99 -14.02
N LYS A 81 -18.19 -10.31 -13.76
CA LYS A 81 -18.18 -11.32 -14.83
C LYS A 81 -19.49 -11.34 -15.58
N PHE A 82 -20.62 -11.31 -14.86
CA PHE A 82 -21.94 -11.20 -15.46
C PHE A 82 -22.12 -9.89 -16.23
N SER A 83 -21.64 -8.77 -15.68
CA SER A 83 -21.62 -7.49 -16.38
C SER A 83 -20.81 -7.56 -17.69
N PHE A 84 -19.61 -8.15 -17.66
CA PHE A 84 -18.79 -8.33 -18.86
C PHE A 84 -19.49 -9.19 -19.92
N VAL A 85 -20.03 -10.36 -19.54
CA VAL A 85 -20.72 -11.25 -20.48
C VAL A 85 -21.96 -10.58 -21.08
N TYR A 86 -22.74 -9.89 -20.26
CA TYR A 86 -23.92 -9.14 -20.71
C TYR A 86 -23.55 -8.10 -21.77
N GLU A 87 -22.57 -7.23 -21.48
CA GLU A 87 -22.16 -6.19 -22.42
C GLU A 87 -21.51 -6.78 -23.67
N LEU A 88 -20.73 -7.87 -23.54
CA LEU A 88 -20.09 -8.54 -24.67
C LEU A 88 -21.14 -9.10 -25.64
N LEU A 89 -22.12 -9.85 -25.14
CA LEU A 89 -23.18 -10.42 -25.99
C LEU A 89 -24.05 -9.33 -26.61
N LYS A 90 -24.27 -8.22 -25.89
CA LYS A 90 -25.00 -7.07 -26.42
C LYS A 90 -24.26 -6.41 -27.59
N GLU A 91 -22.94 -6.22 -27.47
CA GLU A 91 -22.11 -5.70 -28.56
C GLU A 91 -22.05 -6.65 -29.75
N LEU A 92 -22.13 -7.96 -29.53
CA LEU A 92 -22.14 -8.98 -30.58
C LEU A 92 -23.53 -9.23 -31.20
N LYS A 93 -24.61 -8.68 -30.63
CA LYS A 93 -26.00 -9.05 -30.95
C LYS A 93 -26.35 -9.07 -32.44
N ASP A 94 -25.88 -8.06 -33.18
CA ASP A 94 -26.17 -7.87 -34.60
C ASP A 94 -25.15 -8.57 -35.53
N SER A 95 -24.28 -9.42 -34.98
CA SER A 95 -23.23 -10.12 -35.73
C SER A 95 -23.56 -11.60 -35.83
N ASN A 96 -23.37 -12.20 -37.01
CA ASN A 96 -23.50 -13.64 -37.21
C ASN A 96 -22.27 -14.36 -36.64
N ILE A 97 -22.29 -14.56 -35.32
CA ILE A 97 -21.20 -15.15 -34.53
C ILE A 97 -21.80 -16.21 -33.62
N LEU A 98 -21.12 -17.35 -33.49
CA LEU A 98 -21.49 -18.44 -32.61
C LEU A 98 -20.59 -18.43 -31.35
N VAL A 99 -21.19 -18.16 -30.20
CA VAL A 99 -20.47 -18.06 -28.91
C VAL A 99 -20.87 -19.20 -27.99
N LEU A 100 -19.90 -19.98 -27.52
CA LEU A 100 -20.10 -20.97 -26.46
C LEU A 100 -19.79 -20.36 -25.09
N VAL A 101 -20.72 -20.41 -24.14
CA VAL A 101 -20.51 -20.01 -22.75
C VAL A 101 -20.53 -21.26 -21.86
N LEU A 102 -19.44 -21.49 -21.14
CA LEU A 102 -19.28 -22.61 -20.21
C LEU A 102 -19.24 -22.09 -18.77
N SER A 103 -20.07 -22.69 -17.91
CA SER A 103 -20.07 -22.41 -16.47
C SER A 103 -20.27 -23.68 -15.66
N GLN A 104 -20.02 -23.63 -14.36
CA GLN A 104 -20.46 -24.64 -13.42
C GLN A 104 -22.00 -24.75 -13.40
N PRO A 105 -22.55 -25.95 -13.15
CA PRO A 105 -23.99 -26.12 -12.98
C PRO A 105 -24.50 -25.37 -11.73
N GLY A 106 -25.80 -25.04 -11.73
CA GLY A 106 -26.47 -24.37 -10.62
C GLY A 106 -26.57 -22.85 -10.80
N VAL A 107 -26.32 -22.10 -9.72
CA VAL A 107 -26.67 -20.67 -9.60
C VAL A 107 -26.04 -19.81 -10.71
N ALA A 108 -24.78 -20.06 -11.07
CA ALA A 108 -24.11 -19.29 -12.13
C ALA A 108 -24.80 -19.48 -13.50
N SER A 109 -25.05 -20.75 -13.85
CA SER A 109 -25.77 -21.16 -15.06
C SER A 109 -27.18 -20.55 -15.13
N ASP A 110 -27.92 -20.54 -14.02
CA ASP A 110 -29.28 -19.99 -13.96
C ASP A 110 -29.30 -18.46 -14.23
N HIS A 111 -28.33 -17.72 -13.68
CA HIS A 111 -28.22 -16.28 -13.93
C HIS A 111 -27.77 -15.97 -15.36
N LEU A 112 -26.90 -16.80 -15.96
CA LEU A 112 -26.52 -16.68 -17.37
C LEU A 112 -27.75 -16.90 -18.28
N LYS A 113 -28.54 -17.94 -18.01
CA LYS A 113 -29.80 -18.19 -18.73
C LYS A 113 -30.79 -17.04 -18.59
N ALA A 114 -30.89 -16.43 -17.41
CA ALA A 114 -31.73 -15.25 -17.19
C ALA A 114 -31.30 -14.04 -18.06
N ILE A 115 -30.00 -13.86 -18.30
CA ILE A 115 -29.49 -12.84 -19.24
C ILE A 115 -29.97 -13.14 -20.67
N TYR A 116 -29.80 -14.37 -21.14
CA TYR A 116 -30.20 -14.76 -22.49
C TYR A 116 -31.69 -14.55 -22.75
N GLN A 117 -32.52 -14.96 -21.79
CA GLN A 117 -33.97 -14.88 -21.88
C GLN A 117 -34.49 -13.44 -21.85
N THR A 118 -33.92 -12.58 -21.01
CA THR A 118 -34.42 -11.21 -20.81
C THR A 118 -34.11 -10.31 -22.00
N GLU A 119 -32.91 -10.41 -22.56
CA GLU A 119 -32.46 -9.61 -23.72
C GLU A 119 -32.83 -10.23 -25.08
N GLN A 120 -33.52 -11.39 -25.05
CA GLN A 120 -33.97 -12.14 -26.23
C GLN A 120 -32.81 -12.55 -27.14
N PHE A 121 -31.68 -12.99 -26.56
CA PHE A 121 -30.61 -13.60 -27.33
C PHE A 121 -31.05 -14.99 -27.82
N HIS A 122 -30.69 -15.34 -29.06
CA HIS A 122 -30.87 -16.70 -29.55
C HIS A 122 -29.89 -17.59 -28.79
N TYR A 123 -30.41 -18.53 -28.00
CA TYR A 123 -29.56 -19.45 -27.26
C TYR A 123 -30.07 -20.88 -27.26
N THR A 124 -29.14 -21.82 -27.22
CA THR A 124 -29.40 -23.27 -27.12
C THR A 124 -28.52 -23.90 -26.06
N GLU A 125 -28.98 -24.98 -25.43
CA GLU A 125 -28.13 -25.77 -24.55
C GLU A 125 -27.18 -26.64 -25.37
N LEU A 126 -25.96 -26.85 -24.89
CA LEU A 126 -24.91 -27.61 -25.57
C LEU A 126 -25.38 -29.03 -25.96
N ASP A 127 -26.15 -29.69 -25.10
CA ASP A 127 -26.77 -31.01 -25.39
C ASP A 127 -27.64 -31.02 -26.65
N ARG A 128 -28.27 -29.89 -26.97
CA ARG A 128 -29.23 -29.73 -28.07
C ARG A 128 -28.60 -29.06 -29.30
N SER A 129 -27.38 -28.56 -29.18
CA SER A 129 -26.70 -27.78 -30.22
C SER A 129 -26.30 -28.59 -31.47
N ILE A 130 -26.34 -29.93 -31.39
CA ILE A 130 -25.98 -30.84 -32.49
C ILE A 130 -26.98 -30.75 -33.67
N GLU A 131 -28.17 -30.17 -33.47
CA GLU A 131 -29.25 -30.11 -34.47
C GLU A 131 -29.40 -28.73 -35.16
N LEU A 132 -28.47 -27.79 -34.97
CA LEU A 132 -28.56 -26.45 -35.57
C LEU A 132 -28.19 -26.50 -37.07
N GLU A 133 -29.21 -26.69 -37.93
CA GLU A 133 -29.10 -26.64 -39.40
C GLU A 133 -29.38 -25.24 -40.00
N ASP A 134 -29.73 -24.23 -39.22
CA ASP A 134 -30.15 -22.92 -39.76
C ASP A 134 -29.09 -21.83 -39.61
N GLU A 135 -28.75 -21.21 -40.75
CA GLU A 135 -28.02 -19.94 -40.87
C GLU A 135 -28.81 -18.84 -40.14
N THR A 136 -28.53 -18.66 -38.85
CA THR A 136 -29.04 -17.52 -38.10
C THR A 136 -28.27 -16.28 -38.52
N GLU A 137 -28.96 -15.24 -39.00
CA GLU A 137 -28.33 -13.98 -39.43
C GLU A 137 -27.82 -13.12 -38.24
N ALA A 138 -27.93 -13.60 -37.00
CA ALA A 138 -27.65 -12.89 -35.75
C ALA A 138 -26.86 -13.74 -34.77
N LEU A 139 -26.46 -13.15 -33.64
CA LEU A 139 -25.69 -13.83 -32.58
C LEU A 139 -26.43 -15.05 -32.06
N HIS A 140 -25.74 -16.20 -32.03
CA HIS A 140 -26.24 -17.42 -31.41
C HIS A 140 -25.34 -17.84 -30.24
N VAL A 141 -25.96 -18.07 -29.08
CA VAL A 141 -25.27 -18.42 -27.84
C VAL A 141 -25.51 -19.88 -27.50
N ILE A 142 -24.46 -20.69 -27.43
CA ILE A 142 -24.53 -22.05 -26.89
C ILE A 142 -24.18 -21.98 -25.41
N HIS A 143 -25.06 -22.48 -24.54
CA HIS A 143 -24.80 -22.57 -23.11
C HIS A 143 -24.48 -24.00 -22.70
N GLY A 144 -23.33 -24.22 -22.07
CA GLY A 144 -22.92 -25.52 -21.56
C GLY A 144 -22.54 -25.47 -20.09
N THR A 145 -22.68 -26.62 -19.41
CA THR A 145 -22.23 -26.78 -18.02
C THR A 145 -21.09 -27.78 -17.92
N THR A 146 -20.18 -27.58 -16.96
CA THR A 146 -18.93 -28.37 -16.83
C THR A 146 -19.12 -29.83 -16.44
N ASP A 147 -20.29 -30.19 -15.91
CA ASP A 147 -20.70 -31.54 -15.52
C ASP A 147 -21.19 -32.40 -16.70
N MET A 148 -21.30 -31.81 -17.89
CA MET A 148 -21.80 -32.50 -19.07
C MET A 148 -20.75 -33.46 -19.65
N GLU A 149 -21.13 -34.73 -19.86
CA GLU A 149 -20.30 -35.73 -20.57
C GLU A 149 -20.09 -35.38 -22.06
N VAL A 150 -20.73 -34.33 -22.56
CA VAL A 150 -20.64 -33.87 -23.94
C VAL A 150 -19.22 -33.42 -24.32
N PHE A 151 -18.37 -33.09 -23.36
CA PHE A 151 -16.98 -32.72 -23.65
C PHE A 151 -16.13 -33.86 -24.20
N ASP A 152 -16.55 -35.12 -24.05
CA ASP A 152 -15.86 -36.28 -24.65
C ASP A 152 -16.19 -36.45 -26.15
N ARG A 153 -17.07 -35.61 -26.69
CA ARG A 153 -17.45 -35.57 -28.10
C ARG A 153 -16.79 -34.41 -28.84
N PRO A 154 -16.65 -34.50 -30.18
CA PRO A 154 -16.23 -33.37 -30.99
C PRO A 154 -17.16 -32.18 -30.75
N GLN A 155 -16.59 -31.05 -30.37
CA GLN A 155 -17.35 -29.84 -30.08
C GLN A 155 -17.80 -29.16 -31.38
N PRO A 156 -18.91 -28.42 -31.37
CA PRO A 156 -19.30 -27.60 -32.52
C PRO A 156 -18.19 -26.60 -32.85
N ALA A 157 -18.04 -26.29 -34.14
CA ALA A 157 -17.16 -25.21 -34.57
C ALA A 157 -17.79 -23.90 -34.13
N VAL A 158 -17.15 -23.20 -33.19
CA VAL A 158 -17.61 -21.93 -32.63
C VAL A 158 -16.56 -20.85 -32.84
N ASP A 159 -16.99 -19.60 -32.95
CA ASP A 159 -16.08 -18.47 -33.16
C ASP A 159 -15.39 -18.05 -31.86
N ALA A 160 -16.12 -18.10 -30.75
CA ALA A 160 -15.61 -17.76 -29.43
C ALA A 160 -16.13 -18.69 -28.33
N VAL A 161 -15.29 -18.92 -27.31
CA VAL A 161 -15.62 -19.70 -26.11
C VAL A 161 -15.35 -18.85 -24.88
N ILE A 162 -16.35 -18.71 -24.01
CA ILE A 162 -16.25 -18.00 -22.73
C ILE A 162 -16.20 -19.03 -21.61
N LEU A 163 -15.05 -19.11 -20.95
CA LEU A 163 -14.86 -19.91 -19.73
C LEU A 163 -15.19 -19.01 -18.54
N PHE A 164 -16.41 -19.15 -18.02
CA PHE A 164 -16.97 -18.20 -17.07
C PHE A 164 -16.32 -18.26 -15.68
N ASP A 165 -16.12 -19.47 -15.17
CA ASP A 165 -15.65 -19.73 -13.80
C ASP A 165 -14.47 -20.70 -13.76
N ASP A 166 -13.97 -20.96 -12.56
CA ASP A 166 -12.82 -21.83 -12.35
C ASP A 166 -13.04 -23.25 -12.88
N ALA A 167 -14.23 -23.82 -12.66
CA ALA A 167 -14.56 -25.14 -13.16
C ALA A 167 -14.46 -25.19 -14.70
N ALA A 168 -14.99 -24.16 -15.40
CA ALA A 168 -14.91 -24.09 -16.85
C ALA A 168 -13.46 -23.98 -17.36
N ARG A 169 -12.60 -23.25 -16.64
CA ARG A 169 -11.17 -23.12 -16.99
C ARG A 169 -10.41 -24.44 -16.90
N GLN A 170 -10.74 -25.29 -15.93
CA GLN A 170 -10.03 -26.55 -15.72
C GLN A 170 -10.30 -27.58 -16.83
N VAL A 171 -11.46 -27.50 -17.50
CA VAL A 171 -11.89 -28.51 -18.50
C VAL A 171 -11.28 -28.29 -19.90
N CYS A 172 -10.86 -27.06 -20.24
CA CYS A 172 -10.87 -26.59 -21.65
C CYS A 172 -9.58 -25.96 -22.27
N PRO A 173 -8.33 -26.33 -21.94
CA PRO A 173 -7.19 -25.65 -22.56
C PRO A 173 -7.03 -25.91 -24.08
N ASP A 174 -7.36 -27.10 -24.60
CA ASP A 174 -7.04 -27.48 -26.00
C ASP A 174 -8.22 -28.00 -26.83
N ARG A 175 -9.48 -27.87 -26.35
CA ARG A 175 -10.65 -28.56 -26.95
C ARG A 175 -11.33 -27.83 -28.12
N PHE A 176 -11.00 -26.56 -28.37
CA PHE A 176 -11.67 -25.72 -29.38
C PHE A 176 -10.67 -25.13 -30.38
N PRO A 177 -10.14 -25.93 -31.31
CA PRO A 177 -9.16 -25.44 -32.28
C PRO A 177 -9.80 -24.39 -33.20
N GLY A 178 -9.19 -23.21 -33.26
CA GLY A 178 -9.63 -22.10 -34.12
C GLY A 178 -10.60 -21.12 -33.49
N ALA A 179 -11.15 -21.42 -32.30
CA ALA A 179 -12.01 -20.49 -31.56
C ALA A 179 -11.19 -19.52 -30.70
N ILE A 180 -11.72 -18.30 -30.51
CA ILE A 180 -11.17 -17.35 -29.53
C ILE A 180 -11.62 -17.78 -28.13
N VAL A 181 -10.68 -18.21 -27.28
CA VAL A 181 -10.99 -18.64 -25.91
C VAL A 181 -10.78 -17.49 -24.93
N LEU A 182 -11.86 -17.03 -24.31
CA LEU A 182 -11.88 -16.00 -23.27
C LEU A 182 -12.03 -16.64 -21.90
N SER A 183 -10.97 -16.56 -21.10
CA SER A 183 -10.98 -17.02 -19.72
C SER A 183 -11.30 -15.87 -18.76
N LEU A 184 -12.46 -15.90 -18.12
CA LEU A 184 -12.89 -14.79 -17.26
C LEU A 184 -12.29 -14.93 -15.87
N VAL A 185 -11.59 -13.89 -15.43
CA VAL A 185 -10.81 -13.87 -14.18
C VAL A 185 -10.99 -12.54 -13.50
N VAL A 186 -11.28 -12.55 -12.20
CA VAL A 186 -11.28 -11.30 -11.43
C VAL A 186 -9.85 -10.87 -11.09
N ALA A 187 -9.45 -9.70 -11.58
CA ALA A 187 -8.13 -9.12 -11.31
C ALA A 187 -7.80 -9.05 -9.80
N ASN A 188 -6.59 -9.48 -9.46
CA ASN A 188 -6.02 -9.52 -8.11
C ASN A 188 -6.78 -10.41 -7.11
N SER A 189 -7.75 -11.23 -7.55
CA SER A 189 -8.44 -12.19 -6.69
C SER A 189 -7.68 -13.52 -6.57
N ILE A 190 -8.25 -14.45 -5.81
CA ILE A 190 -7.82 -15.84 -5.71
C ILE A 190 -7.67 -16.50 -7.09
N GLU A 191 -8.56 -16.19 -8.04
CA GLU A 191 -8.49 -16.73 -9.40
C GLU A 191 -7.25 -16.24 -10.15
N HIS A 192 -6.94 -14.95 -10.02
CA HIS A 192 -5.77 -14.38 -10.68
C HIS A 192 -4.47 -14.91 -10.07
N ILE A 193 -4.45 -15.10 -8.75
CA ILE A 193 -3.32 -15.71 -8.03
C ILE A 193 -3.11 -17.15 -8.50
N ASP A 194 -4.18 -17.94 -8.55
CA ASP A 194 -4.12 -19.35 -8.90
C ASP A 194 -3.61 -19.60 -10.33
N LEU A 195 -3.96 -18.70 -11.25
CA LEU A 195 -3.50 -18.74 -12.65
C LEU A 195 -2.00 -18.48 -12.82
N GLN A 196 -1.38 -17.72 -11.92
CA GLN A 196 0.05 -17.41 -11.98
C GLN A 196 0.91 -18.50 -11.32
N LEU A 197 0.29 -19.45 -10.62
CA LEU A 197 1.01 -20.55 -9.97
C LEU A 197 1.26 -21.71 -10.96
N PRO A 198 2.47 -22.32 -10.94
CA PRO A 198 2.78 -23.47 -11.77
C PRO A 198 1.81 -24.64 -11.53
N ARG A 199 1.29 -25.25 -12.60
CA ARG A 199 0.40 -26.43 -12.51
C ARG A 199 1.09 -27.68 -11.93
N SER A 200 2.41 -27.69 -11.88
CA SER A 200 3.22 -28.79 -11.34
C SER A 200 3.45 -28.72 -9.82
N MET A 201 2.97 -27.66 -9.16
CA MET A 201 3.12 -27.48 -7.71
C MET A 201 2.22 -28.45 -6.95
N ASP A 202 2.69 -28.95 -5.81
CA ASP A 202 1.87 -29.81 -4.94
C ASP A 202 0.63 -29.07 -4.46
N ASP A 203 -0.51 -29.76 -4.33
CA ASP A 203 -1.79 -29.12 -4.03
C ASP A 203 -1.80 -28.45 -2.64
N LEU A 204 -1.08 -28.99 -1.65
CA LEU A 204 -1.00 -28.39 -0.33
C LEU A 204 -0.08 -27.16 -0.35
N GLU A 205 1.02 -27.25 -1.09
CA GLU A 205 1.94 -26.13 -1.31
C GLU A 205 1.27 -24.99 -2.08
N ARG A 206 0.49 -25.31 -3.13
CA ARG A 206 -0.31 -24.36 -3.91
C ARG A 206 -1.25 -23.58 -3.00
N ARG A 207 -1.98 -24.27 -2.10
CA ARG A 207 -2.86 -23.60 -1.12
C ARG A 207 -2.10 -22.65 -0.21
N SER A 208 -0.91 -23.05 0.24
CA SER A 208 -0.06 -22.20 1.08
C SER A 208 0.38 -20.94 0.33
N ALA A 209 0.83 -21.09 -0.93
CA ALA A 209 1.22 -19.97 -1.77
C ALA A 209 0.05 -19.00 -2.01
N ILE A 210 -1.16 -19.52 -2.28
CA ILE A 210 -2.38 -18.72 -2.39
C ILE A 210 -2.67 -17.98 -1.07
N GLY A 211 -2.56 -18.67 0.06
CA GLY A 211 -2.76 -18.09 1.40
C GLY A 211 -1.88 -16.87 1.67
N PHE A 212 -0.59 -16.96 1.34
CA PHE A 212 0.34 -15.82 1.45
C PHE A 212 -0.04 -14.67 0.51
N ALA A 213 -0.35 -15.00 -0.75
CA ALA A 213 -0.71 -14.02 -1.76
C ALA A 213 -2.02 -13.28 -1.43
N LEU A 214 -2.99 -13.95 -0.80
CA LEU A 214 -4.26 -13.35 -0.35
C LEU A 214 -4.06 -12.25 0.71
N ALA A 215 -3.03 -12.36 1.56
CA ALA A 215 -2.73 -11.31 2.53
C ALA A 215 -2.36 -9.99 1.85
N VAL A 216 -1.68 -10.07 0.70
CA VAL A 216 -1.27 -8.92 -0.11
C VAL A 216 -2.41 -8.43 -1.00
N SER A 217 -3.18 -9.36 -1.57
CA SER A 217 -4.28 -9.07 -2.51
C SER A 217 -5.33 -8.11 -1.95
N LYS A 218 -5.61 -8.20 -0.65
CA LYS A 218 -6.55 -7.32 0.08
C LYS A 218 -6.32 -5.84 -0.20
N THR A 219 -5.06 -5.41 -0.29
CA THR A 219 -4.71 -3.99 -0.52
C THR A 219 -5.09 -3.53 -1.93
N PHE A 220 -4.85 -4.37 -2.93
CA PHE A 220 -5.16 -4.10 -4.34
C PHE A 220 -6.65 -4.21 -4.64
N ILE A 221 -7.34 -5.18 -4.03
CA ILE A 221 -8.79 -5.32 -4.20
C ILE A 221 -9.50 -4.12 -3.57
N SER A 222 -9.04 -3.64 -2.40
CA SER A 222 -9.66 -2.50 -1.72
C SER A 222 -9.54 -1.20 -2.53
N SER A 223 -8.41 -1.00 -3.22
CA SER A 223 -8.13 0.20 -4.03
C SER A 223 -7.69 -0.18 -5.45
N PRO A 224 -8.63 -0.53 -6.35
CA PRO A 224 -8.31 -0.84 -7.74
C PRO A 224 -7.95 0.45 -8.47
N HIS A 225 -6.67 0.67 -8.72
CA HIS A 225 -6.18 1.81 -9.49
C HIS A 225 -5.95 1.41 -10.95
N GLY A 226 -6.47 2.20 -11.88
CA GLY A 226 -6.21 2.04 -13.32
C GLY A 226 -6.83 0.79 -13.96
N MET A 227 -7.82 0.16 -13.32
CA MET A 227 -8.54 -0.97 -13.91
C MET A 227 -9.60 -0.46 -14.89
N GLN A 228 -9.66 -1.04 -16.08
CA GLN A 228 -10.73 -0.78 -17.05
C GLN A 228 -12.06 -1.37 -16.54
N GLU A 229 -13.15 -0.68 -16.85
CA GLU A 229 -14.49 -1.14 -16.47
C GLU A 229 -14.93 -2.31 -17.37
N PRO A 230 -15.79 -3.23 -16.87
CA PRO A 230 -16.21 -4.42 -17.63
C PRO A 230 -16.82 -4.14 -19.00
N ASN A 231 -17.55 -3.03 -19.14
CA ASN A 231 -18.17 -2.61 -20.41
C ASN A 231 -17.14 -2.16 -21.45
N GLU A 232 -16.09 -1.44 -21.04
CA GLU A 232 -15.00 -1.02 -21.93
C GLU A 232 -14.22 -2.24 -22.45
N LEU A 233 -13.92 -3.19 -21.55
CA LEU A 233 -13.29 -4.46 -21.92
C LEU A 233 -14.19 -5.29 -22.84
N ALA A 234 -15.49 -5.37 -22.55
CA ALA A 234 -16.44 -6.10 -23.39
C ALA A 234 -16.48 -5.56 -24.82
N ALA A 235 -16.51 -4.24 -25.00
CA ALA A 235 -16.48 -3.62 -26.31
C ALA A 235 -15.16 -3.91 -27.07
N LEU A 236 -14.02 -3.87 -26.38
CA LEU A 236 -12.71 -4.19 -26.95
C LEU A 236 -12.65 -5.64 -27.45
N PHE A 237 -13.08 -6.60 -26.62
CA PHE A 237 -13.09 -8.00 -26.99
C PHE A 237 -14.18 -8.32 -28.04
N ALA A 238 -15.30 -7.60 -28.05
CA ALA A 238 -16.31 -7.73 -29.10
C ALA A 238 -15.74 -7.34 -30.47
N ASP A 239 -15.01 -6.23 -30.55
CA ASP A 239 -14.36 -5.80 -31.81
C ASP A 239 -13.32 -6.82 -32.28
N TYR A 240 -12.55 -7.39 -31.36
CA TYR A 240 -11.59 -8.45 -31.66
C TYR A 240 -12.25 -9.74 -32.15
N ILE A 241 -13.37 -10.17 -31.55
CA ILE A 241 -14.10 -11.36 -32.00
C ILE A 241 -14.69 -11.13 -33.40
N LYS A 242 -15.24 -9.93 -33.66
CA LYS A 242 -15.76 -9.57 -35.00
C LYS A 242 -14.64 -9.51 -36.05
N ASN A 243 -13.44 -9.08 -35.65
CA ASN A 243 -12.31 -8.87 -36.55
C ASN A 243 -11.01 -9.50 -35.99
N PRO A 244 -10.86 -10.84 -36.02
CA PRO A 244 -9.71 -11.52 -35.41
C PRO A 244 -8.36 -11.18 -36.05
N ALA A 245 -8.37 -10.60 -37.25
CA ALA A 245 -7.17 -10.14 -37.95
C ALA A 245 -6.60 -8.82 -37.41
N ARG A 246 -7.36 -8.08 -36.58
CA ARG A 246 -6.94 -6.82 -35.97
C ARG A 246 -6.08 -7.11 -34.74
N GLU A 247 -5.03 -6.32 -34.53
CA GLU A 247 -4.22 -6.39 -33.31
C GLU A 247 -5.07 -6.01 -32.09
N LEU A 248 -5.03 -6.85 -31.06
CA LEU A 248 -5.72 -6.61 -29.80
C LEU A 248 -4.85 -5.71 -28.92
N ASP A 249 -5.22 -4.43 -28.82
CA ASP A 249 -4.57 -3.43 -27.95
C ASP A 249 -4.96 -3.66 -26.47
N TRP A 250 -4.65 -4.84 -25.94
CA TRP A 250 -4.88 -5.23 -24.55
C TRP A 250 -3.68 -5.98 -23.99
N GLU A 251 -3.18 -5.52 -22.83
CA GLU A 251 -2.11 -6.20 -22.12
C GLU A 251 -2.67 -6.91 -20.87
N PRO A 252 -2.36 -8.21 -20.68
CA PRO A 252 -2.74 -8.92 -19.46
C PRO A 252 -2.15 -8.24 -18.22
N LEU A 253 -2.99 -8.04 -17.21
CA LEU A 253 -2.55 -7.49 -15.93
C LEU A 253 -1.61 -8.47 -15.23
N ALA A 254 -0.35 -8.09 -15.01
CA ALA A 254 0.59 -8.88 -14.20
C ALA A 254 0.31 -8.71 -12.70
N LEU A 255 0.44 -9.79 -11.92
CA LEU A 255 0.47 -9.69 -10.46
C LEU A 255 1.75 -8.98 -10.01
N PRO A 256 1.67 -7.98 -9.12
CA PRO A 256 2.84 -7.39 -8.48
C PRO A 256 3.73 -8.46 -7.81
N SER A 257 5.05 -8.35 -7.93
CA SER A 257 6.01 -9.34 -7.39
C SER A 257 5.79 -9.63 -5.89
N GLN A 258 5.38 -8.61 -5.15
CA GLN A 258 5.04 -8.68 -3.73
C GLN A 258 3.97 -9.72 -3.35
N PHE A 259 3.17 -10.22 -4.29
CA PHE A 259 2.21 -11.30 -4.01
C PHE A 259 2.89 -12.60 -3.58
N PHE A 260 4.07 -12.89 -4.13
CA PHE A 260 4.79 -14.14 -3.88
C PHE A 260 6.10 -13.96 -3.10
N ASP A 261 6.54 -12.72 -2.86
CA ASP A 261 7.77 -12.43 -2.10
C ASP A 261 7.82 -13.12 -0.73
N PHE A 262 6.69 -13.15 -0.01
CA PHE A 262 6.62 -13.80 1.30
C PHE A 262 6.78 -15.33 1.20
N TYR A 263 6.07 -15.96 0.26
CA TYR A 263 6.17 -17.40 0.02
C TYR A 263 7.57 -17.82 -0.49
N LEU A 264 8.16 -17.04 -1.40
CA LEU A 264 9.52 -17.28 -1.90
C LEU A 264 10.56 -17.11 -0.79
N SER A 265 10.36 -16.13 0.10
CA SER A 265 11.26 -15.91 1.24
C SER A 265 11.18 -17.03 2.28
N SER A 266 10.00 -17.65 2.49
CA SER A 266 9.85 -18.81 3.36
C SER A 266 10.53 -20.06 2.78
N GLN A 267 10.41 -20.28 1.46
CA GLN A 267 11.09 -21.37 0.76
C GLN A 267 12.62 -21.25 0.79
N ALA A 268 13.14 -20.03 0.57
CA ALA A 268 14.59 -19.78 0.59
C ALA A 268 15.22 -20.06 1.97
N LEU A 269 14.47 -19.86 3.06
CA LEU A 269 14.89 -20.23 4.41
C LEU A 269 15.04 -21.76 4.56
N GLU A 270 14.17 -22.54 3.91
CA GLU A 270 14.18 -24.00 3.95
C GLU A 270 15.36 -24.59 3.16
N THR A 271 15.68 -24.01 1.98
CA THR A 271 16.82 -24.47 1.16
C THR A 271 18.18 -24.14 1.79
N GLN A 272 18.30 -23.02 2.51
CA GLN A 272 19.55 -22.69 3.24
C GLN A 272 19.77 -23.54 4.49
N ARG A 273 18.71 -24.07 5.11
CA ARG A 273 18.80 -24.86 6.35
C ARG A 273 18.97 -26.36 6.08
N THR A 274 18.31 -26.89 5.05
CA THR A 274 18.53 -28.27 4.58
C THR A 274 19.94 -28.49 4.01
N GLY A 275 20.52 -27.46 3.38
CA GLY A 275 21.93 -27.45 2.95
C GLY A 275 22.96 -27.46 4.10
N ALA A 276 22.56 -27.10 5.32
CA ALA A 276 23.44 -27.07 6.49
C ALA A 276 23.49 -28.41 7.26
N MET A 277 22.59 -29.36 6.96
CA MET A 277 22.55 -30.68 7.61
C MET A 277 23.17 -31.83 6.79
N SER A 278 23.70 -31.55 5.59
CA SER A 278 24.56 -32.49 4.87
C SER A 278 26.01 -32.03 4.92
N GLN A 279 26.68 -32.28 6.05
CA GLN A 279 28.11 -32.52 6.01
C GLN A 279 28.34 -33.99 5.63
N PRO A 280 28.91 -34.31 4.47
CA PRO A 280 29.66 -35.53 4.35
C PRO A 280 31.08 -35.23 4.85
N ASN A 281 31.36 -35.69 6.07
CA ASN A 281 32.70 -36.08 6.48
C ASN A 281 33.28 -37.07 5.45
N GLY A 282 34.04 -36.56 4.49
CA GLY A 282 34.69 -37.33 3.43
C GLY A 282 36.19 -37.43 3.63
N ARG A 283 36.62 -38.14 4.69
CA ARG A 283 37.99 -38.66 4.81
C ARG A 283 38.32 -39.49 3.56
N LYS A 284 39.50 -39.22 3.00
CA LYS A 284 40.37 -40.12 2.20
C LYS A 284 39.72 -41.43 1.73
N ARG A 285 39.45 -41.54 0.42
CA ARG A 285 39.35 -42.86 -0.21
C ARG A 285 40.73 -43.29 -0.69
N VAL A 286 41.18 -44.35 -0.02
CA VAL A 286 42.15 -45.35 -0.44
C VAL A 286 41.88 -45.77 -1.88
N LEU A 287 42.95 -45.90 -2.68
CA LEU A 287 42.93 -46.49 -4.00
C LEU A 287 44.10 -47.48 -4.06
N ASP A 288 43.82 -48.72 -3.65
CA ASP A 288 44.54 -49.96 -4.01
C ASP A 288 43.57 -50.72 -4.92
N GLY A 289 43.92 -51.32 -6.05
CA GLY A 289 45.17 -51.39 -6.79
C GLY A 289 44.84 -52.09 -8.13
N ASP A 290 45.65 -51.87 -9.16
CA ASP A 290 46.22 -52.98 -9.93
C ASP A 290 47.33 -52.49 -10.87
N GLU A 291 48.43 -53.22 -10.80
CA GLU A 291 49.65 -53.04 -11.57
C GLU A 291 49.43 -53.39 -13.04
N ARG A 292 50.00 -52.57 -13.94
CA ARG A 292 51.02 -52.95 -14.94
C ARG A 292 51.01 -51.94 -16.09
N LEU A 293 52.12 -51.21 -16.24
CA LEU A 293 52.97 -51.16 -17.44
C LEU A 293 53.95 -49.97 -17.35
N SER A 294 55.15 -50.30 -16.87
CA SER A 294 56.45 -49.90 -17.44
C SER A 294 56.47 -48.77 -18.51
N THR A 295 57.10 -47.63 -18.19
CA THR A 295 58.43 -47.24 -18.71
C THR A 295 58.83 -45.82 -18.25
N PRO A 296 60.10 -45.56 -17.90
CA PRO A 296 60.58 -44.24 -17.48
C PRO A 296 61.26 -43.50 -18.65
N MET A 297 60.93 -42.23 -18.89
CA MET A 297 61.71 -41.40 -19.80
C MET A 297 62.04 -40.01 -19.24
N LYS A 298 63.33 -39.92 -18.85
CA LYS A 298 64.28 -38.82 -19.07
C LYS A 298 64.12 -37.51 -18.28
N ARG A 299 64.99 -37.41 -17.26
CA ARG A 299 65.68 -36.19 -16.84
C ARG A 299 66.15 -35.34 -18.03
N ALA A 300 65.87 -34.05 -17.99
CA ALA A 300 66.64 -32.99 -18.65
C ALA A 300 66.97 -31.94 -17.57
N ARG A 301 68.14 -32.07 -16.94
CA ARG A 301 69.37 -31.27 -17.17
C ARG A 301 69.29 -29.90 -16.50
N THR A 302 69.83 -29.88 -15.27
CA THR A 302 70.34 -28.69 -14.59
C THR A 302 71.48 -28.08 -15.41
N GLY A 303 71.41 -26.76 -15.63
CA GLY A 303 72.47 -25.91 -16.17
C GLY A 303 72.61 -24.66 -15.29
N PRO A 304 73.81 -24.05 -15.21
CA PRO A 304 74.28 -23.34 -14.03
C PRO A 304 73.76 -21.90 -13.91
N ALA A 305 73.71 -21.46 -12.65
CA ALA A 305 73.49 -20.07 -12.27
C ALA A 305 74.47 -19.14 -13.01
N THR A 306 73.90 -18.18 -13.75
CA THR A 306 74.64 -17.01 -14.20
C THR A 306 74.05 -15.81 -13.47
N LEU A 307 74.82 -15.29 -12.52
CA LEU A 307 74.62 -13.99 -11.90
C LEU A 307 74.60 -12.93 -12.99
N THR A 308 73.40 -12.56 -13.43
CA THR A 308 73.17 -11.27 -14.07
C THR A 308 72.49 -10.40 -13.04
N GLN A 309 73.09 -9.24 -12.78
CA GLN A 309 72.50 -8.19 -11.96
C GLN A 309 71.18 -7.77 -12.63
N SER A 310 70.08 -8.41 -12.23
CA SER A 310 68.74 -7.93 -12.51
C SER A 310 68.58 -6.69 -11.63
N GLY A 311 68.72 -5.51 -12.23
CA GLY A 311 68.19 -4.30 -11.61
C GLY A 311 66.71 -4.57 -11.33
N TYR A 312 66.33 -4.62 -10.05
CA TYR A 312 64.95 -4.88 -9.62
C TYR A 312 64.00 -3.94 -10.38
N LEU A 313 63.30 -4.47 -11.40
CA LEU A 313 62.30 -3.74 -12.15
C LEU A 313 61.06 -3.62 -11.26
N MET A 314 61.00 -2.57 -10.43
CA MET A 314 59.78 -2.24 -9.70
C MET A 314 58.66 -1.89 -10.68
N SER A 315 57.45 -2.43 -10.47
CA SER A 315 56.29 -2.02 -11.26
C SER A 315 56.00 -0.53 -11.14
N ASP A 316 55.45 0.07 -12.21
CA ASP A 316 55.14 1.51 -12.21
C ASP A 316 54.06 1.87 -11.18
N LEU A 317 53.19 0.92 -10.82
CA LEU A 317 52.23 1.05 -9.72
C LEU A 317 52.97 1.26 -8.39
N LEU A 318 53.96 0.41 -8.09
CA LEU A 318 54.77 0.51 -6.86
C LEU A 318 55.55 1.82 -6.80
N LYS A 319 56.13 2.28 -7.92
CA LYS A 319 56.81 3.58 -8.00
C LYS A 319 55.86 4.74 -7.70
N ALA A 320 54.65 4.70 -8.26
CA ALA A 320 53.63 5.72 -8.01
C ALA A 320 53.15 5.71 -6.55
N THR A 321 52.99 4.53 -5.94
CA THR A 321 52.57 4.41 -4.53
C THR A 321 53.65 4.95 -3.59
N LEU A 322 54.92 4.61 -3.84
CA LEU A 322 56.05 5.12 -3.05
C LEU A 322 56.25 6.63 -3.22
N ALA A 323 56.04 7.18 -4.42
CA ALA A 323 56.10 8.62 -4.66
C ALA A 323 54.97 9.40 -3.96
N SER A 324 53.80 8.77 -3.76
CA SER A 324 52.66 9.37 -3.07
C SER A 324 52.80 9.42 -1.54
N TYR A 325 53.76 8.69 -0.98
CA TYR A 325 53.95 8.57 0.46
C TYR A 325 55.00 9.56 0.99
N SER A 326 54.58 10.51 1.83
CA SER A 326 55.53 11.36 2.56
C SER A 326 56.16 10.58 3.73
N PRO A 327 57.49 10.61 3.93
CA PRO A 327 58.12 9.94 5.05
C PRO A 327 57.55 10.42 6.38
N ARG A 328 57.21 9.47 7.26
CA ARG A 328 56.67 9.73 8.60
C ARG A 328 57.71 10.51 9.43
N PRO A 329 57.39 11.69 9.98
CA PRO A 329 58.38 12.50 10.70
C PRO A 329 58.84 11.92 12.05
N GLN A 330 58.21 10.84 12.55
CA GLN A 330 58.58 10.18 13.81
C GLN A 330 58.42 8.64 13.74
N GLY A 331 59.22 7.98 12.91
CA GLY A 331 59.33 6.51 12.88
C GLY A 331 60.63 6.02 13.52
N SER A 332 60.59 4.87 14.21
CA SER A 332 61.76 4.18 14.74
C SER A 332 62.82 3.93 13.64
N PRO A 333 64.12 4.17 13.90
CA PRO A 333 65.19 4.10 12.90
C PRO A 333 65.61 2.66 12.53
N GLN A 334 64.76 1.66 12.75
CA GLN A 334 65.08 0.30 12.36
C GLN A 334 64.70 0.07 10.89
N PRO A 335 65.67 -0.21 10.00
CA PRO A 335 65.36 -0.61 8.64
C PRO A 335 64.69 -1.98 8.69
N VAL A 336 63.42 -2.02 8.30
CA VAL A 336 62.69 -3.27 8.09
C VAL A 336 62.91 -3.65 6.63
N GLU A 337 63.65 -4.73 6.39
CA GLU A 337 63.85 -5.27 5.05
C GLU A 337 62.58 -6.02 4.62
N VAL A 338 61.93 -5.52 3.57
CA VAL A 338 60.73 -6.13 2.96
C VAL A 338 61.07 -6.49 1.53
N THR A 339 60.67 -7.69 1.08
CA THR A 339 60.94 -8.12 -0.31
C THR A 339 60.14 -7.27 -1.31
N VAL A 340 60.69 -7.07 -2.51
CA VAL A 340 60.03 -6.28 -3.56
C VAL A 340 58.67 -6.86 -3.92
N ASP A 341 58.54 -8.18 -4.01
CA ASP A 341 57.26 -8.86 -4.28
C ASP A 341 56.19 -8.58 -3.21
N GLN A 342 56.59 -8.50 -1.93
CA GLN A 342 55.67 -8.13 -0.85
C GLN A 342 55.23 -6.67 -0.95
N LEU A 343 56.13 -5.77 -1.34
CA LEU A 343 55.81 -4.36 -1.57
C LEU A 343 54.88 -4.18 -2.78
N GLU A 344 55.10 -4.92 -3.88
CA GLU A 344 54.21 -4.91 -5.05
C GLU A 344 52.82 -5.43 -4.71
N TRP A 345 52.73 -6.52 -3.93
CA TRP A 345 51.45 -7.03 -3.45
C TRP A 345 50.73 -6.01 -2.56
N MET A 346 51.45 -5.33 -1.66
CA MET A 346 50.88 -4.28 -0.81
C MET A 346 50.40 -3.07 -1.62
N ALA A 347 51.17 -2.63 -2.62
CA ALA A 347 50.80 -1.55 -3.52
C ALA A 347 49.53 -1.89 -4.33
N ALA A 348 49.45 -3.10 -4.88
CA ALA A 348 48.25 -3.59 -5.56
C ALA A 348 47.04 -3.68 -4.61
N ARG A 349 47.25 -4.12 -3.37
CA ARG A 349 46.19 -4.16 -2.36
C ARG A 349 45.70 -2.76 -1.97
N LEU A 350 46.61 -1.80 -1.79
CA LEU A 350 46.27 -0.41 -1.48
C LEU A 350 45.48 0.24 -2.62
N SER A 351 45.96 0.12 -3.86
CA SER A 351 45.25 0.63 -5.03
C SER A 351 43.84 0.05 -5.16
N ARG A 352 43.68 -1.26 -4.90
CA ARG A 352 42.34 -1.88 -4.92
C ARG A 352 41.44 -1.33 -3.82
N VAL A 353 41.94 -1.18 -2.59
CA VAL A 353 41.15 -0.65 -1.47
C VAL A 353 40.77 0.82 -1.71
N GLU A 354 41.67 1.62 -2.28
CA GLU A 354 41.36 3.01 -2.67
C GLU A 354 40.30 3.07 -3.78
N GLN A 355 40.37 2.18 -4.77
CA GLN A 355 39.36 2.08 -5.81
C GLN A 355 38.00 1.65 -5.24
N GLU A 356 37.97 0.62 -4.40
CA GLU A 356 36.75 0.19 -3.69
C GLU A 356 36.16 1.33 -2.84
N ALA A 357 37.00 2.14 -2.19
CA ALA A 357 36.55 3.30 -1.41
C ALA A 357 35.94 4.40 -2.29
N ARG A 358 36.54 4.69 -3.45
CA ARG A 358 35.99 5.64 -4.43
C ARG A 358 34.67 5.16 -5.01
N ASP A 359 34.59 3.89 -5.38
CA ASP A 359 33.37 3.30 -5.93
C ASP A 359 32.23 3.31 -4.91
N ARG A 360 32.53 2.99 -3.63
CA ARG A 360 31.57 3.10 -2.53
C ARG A 360 31.09 4.53 -2.34
N SER A 361 32.00 5.50 -2.33
CA SER A 361 31.62 6.92 -2.19
C SER A 361 30.73 7.40 -3.34
N ALA A 362 30.98 6.94 -4.57
CA ALA A 362 30.13 7.26 -5.72
C ALA A 362 28.73 6.63 -5.62
N VAL A 363 28.64 5.39 -5.12
CA VAL A 363 27.35 4.73 -4.88
C VAL A 363 26.58 5.42 -3.75
N GLU A 364 27.24 5.76 -2.64
CA GLU A 364 26.63 6.49 -1.54
C GLU A 364 26.04 7.82 -2.01
N GLU A 365 26.73 8.56 -2.88
CA GLU A 365 26.23 9.83 -3.39
C GLU A 365 25.00 9.65 -4.29
N ARG A 366 24.98 8.62 -5.16
CA ARG A 366 23.78 8.27 -5.94
C ARG A 366 22.60 7.90 -5.05
N VAL A 367 22.85 7.13 -3.97
CA VAL A 367 21.81 6.76 -3.00
C VAL A 367 21.28 8.00 -2.29
N ARG A 368 22.15 8.93 -1.85
CA ARG A 368 21.70 10.19 -1.24
C ARG A 368 20.83 11.02 -2.18
N GLN A 369 21.19 11.09 -3.46
CA GLN A 369 20.40 11.80 -4.47
C GLN A 369 19.02 11.15 -4.66
N LEU A 370 18.97 9.83 -4.77
CA LEU A 370 17.72 9.08 -4.92
C LEU A 370 16.81 9.22 -3.68
N VAL A 371 17.39 9.15 -2.48
CA VAL A 371 16.66 9.41 -1.23
C VAL A 371 16.08 10.82 -1.22
N LYS A 372 16.86 11.84 -1.58
CA LYS A 372 16.38 13.22 -1.66
C LYS A 372 15.24 13.38 -2.68
N GLN A 373 15.34 12.74 -3.84
CA GLN A 373 14.28 12.75 -4.84
C GLN A 373 13.00 12.09 -4.31
N LYS A 374 13.11 10.91 -3.68
CA LYS A 374 11.95 10.21 -3.11
C LYS A 374 11.32 10.95 -1.94
N GLU A 375 12.10 11.64 -1.12
CA GLU A 375 11.57 12.53 -0.08
C GLU A 375 10.76 13.70 -0.66
N MET A 376 11.21 14.28 -1.79
CA MET A 376 10.46 15.34 -2.48
C MET A 376 9.15 14.79 -3.08
N GLU A 377 9.20 13.62 -3.73
CA GLU A 377 8.00 12.94 -4.25
C GLU A 377 7.00 12.63 -3.12
N LEU A 378 7.45 12.07 -2.00
CA LEU A 378 6.60 11.79 -0.84
C LEU A 378 5.99 13.06 -0.24
N LYS A 379 6.73 14.17 -0.16
CA LYS A 379 6.19 15.46 0.29
C LYS A 379 5.12 15.98 -0.67
N SER A 380 5.32 15.82 -1.97
CA SER A 380 4.32 16.16 -3.00
C SER A 380 3.03 15.35 -2.81
N TYR A 381 3.14 14.03 -2.69
CA TYR A 381 1.98 13.17 -2.45
C TYR A 381 1.24 13.52 -1.15
N LYS A 382 1.96 13.75 -0.05
CA LYS A 382 1.36 14.20 1.21
C LYS A 382 0.57 15.50 1.04
N LYS A 383 1.10 16.47 0.27
CA LYS A 383 0.41 17.73 -0.01
C LYS A 383 -0.85 17.52 -0.85
N THR A 384 -0.79 16.66 -1.86
CA THR A 384 -1.95 16.31 -2.70
C THR A 384 -3.04 15.64 -1.87
N VAL A 385 -2.69 14.65 -1.04
CA VAL A 385 -3.64 13.97 -0.14
C VAL A 385 -4.28 14.97 0.84
N ALA A 386 -3.47 15.82 1.49
CA ALA A 386 -3.98 16.83 2.41
C ALA A 386 -4.95 17.84 1.75
N THR A 387 -4.81 18.05 0.44
CA THR A 387 -5.68 18.95 -0.34
C THR A 387 -6.97 18.25 -0.82
N LEU A 388 -6.87 16.98 -1.22
CA LEU A 388 -8.00 16.23 -1.77
C LEU A 388 -8.90 15.65 -0.69
N GLN A 389 -8.34 15.18 0.42
CA GLN A 389 -9.09 14.56 1.51
C GLN A 389 -10.25 15.43 2.05
N PRO A 390 -10.07 16.74 2.35
CA PRO A 390 -11.19 17.56 2.82
C PRO A 390 -12.29 17.73 1.76
N LYS A 391 -11.92 17.90 0.48
CA LYS A 391 -12.88 18.02 -0.62
C LYS A 391 -13.69 16.73 -0.82
N TYR A 392 -13.04 15.58 -0.66
CA TYR A 392 -13.71 14.29 -0.73
C TYR A 392 -14.68 14.09 0.45
N LEU A 393 -14.27 14.49 1.66
CA LEU A 393 -15.16 14.45 2.84
C LEU A 393 -16.35 15.39 2.70
N GLU A 394 -16.16 16.58 2.16
CA GLU A 394 -17.21 17.54 1.84
C GLU A 394 -18.20 16.94 0.81
N ALA A 395 -17.70 16.37 -0.28
CA ALA A 395 -18.55 15.72 -1.29
C ALA A 395 -19.36 14.53 -0.73
N ILE A 396 -18.80 13.76 0.21
CA ILE A 396 -19.55 12.71 0.91
C ILE A 396 -20.64 13.32 1.80
N SER A 397 -20.33 14.39 2.52
CA SER A 397 -21.31 15.08 3.36
C SER A 397 -22.46 15.63 2.53
N ASP A 398 -22.16 16.29 1.41
CA ASP A 398 -23.14 16.86 0.48
C ASP A 398 -24.02 15.77 -0.12
N ARG A 399 -23.44 14.64 -0.54
CA ARG A 399 -24.19 13.48 -1.01
C ARG A 399 -25.12 12.93 0.07
N GLY A 400 -24.64 12.81 1.31
CA GLY A 400 -25.46 12.37 2.44
C GLY A 400 -26.64 13.30 2.71
N GLN A 401 -26.40 14.62 2.66
CA GLN A 401 -27.47 15.63 2.79
C GLN A 401 -28.48 15.53 1.64
N PHE A 402 -28.00 15.34 0.41
CA PHE A 402 -28.85 15.16 -0.76
C PHE A 402 -29.72 13.89 -0.66
N GLU A 403 -29.15 12.76 -0.24
CA GLU A 403 -29.90 11.50 -0.06
C GLU A 403 -30.97 11.65 1.04
N ILE A 404 -30.66 12.32 2.16
CA ILE A 404 -31.65 12.63 3.20
C ILE A 404 -32.77 13.52 2.64
N ALA A 405 -32.42 14.58 1.91
CA ALA A 405 -33.40 15.50 1.33
C ALA A 405 -34.28 14.81 0.27
N LYS A 406 -33.70 13.94 -0.56
CA LYS A 406 -34.40 13.14 -1.55
C LYS A 406 -35.40 12.18 -0.89
N ASN A 407 -34.96 11.41 0.11
CA ASN A 407 -35.83 10.49 0.83
C ASN A 407 -36.98 11.23 1.53
N ALA A 408 -36.70 12.41 2.12
CA ALA A 408 -37.74 13.25 2.71
C ALA A 408 -38.75 13.79 1.67
N ALA A 409 -38.29 14.11 0.46
CA ALA A 409 -39.15 14.53 -0.64
C ALA A 409 -40.02 13.37 -1.16
N GLU A 410 -39.44 12.19 -1.37
CA GLU A 410 -40.18 10.98 -1.78
C GLU A 410 -41.27 10.60 -0.77
N GLN A 411 -40.96 10.66 0.53
CA GLN A 411 -41.96 10.43 1.58
C GLN A 411 -43.10 11.47 1.56
N ARG A 412 -42.80 12.73 1.23
CA ARG A 412 -43.83 13.77 1.09
C ARG A 412 -44.71 13.52 -0.14
N VAL A 413 -44.11 13.12 -1.25
CA VAL A 413 -44.87 12.77 -2.47
C VAL A 413 -45.79 11.59 -2.19
N ALA A 414 -45.30 10.52 -1.57
CA ALA A 414 -46.12 9.36 -1.21
C ALA A 414 -47.31 9.72 -0.30
N LYS A 415 -47.09 10.59 0.70
CA LYS A 415 -48.17 11.09 1.58
C LYS A 415 -49.21 11.90 0.80
N LEU A 416 -48.76 12.79 -0.09
CA LEU A 416 -49.66 13.61 -0.91
C LEU A 416 -50.45 12.75 -1.90
N GLU A 417 -49.86 11.70 -2.47
CA GLU A 417 -50.57 10.75 -3.33
C GLU A 417 -51.64 9.97 -2.56
N GLU A 418 -51.34 9.56 -1.33
CA GLU A 418 -52.31 8.89 -0.46
C GLU A 418 -53.48 9.82 -0.08
N GLU A 419 -53.19 11.06 0.29
CA GLU A 419 -54.20 12.10 0.56
C GLU A 419 -55.03 12.42 -0.70
N LEU A 420 -54.40 12.48 -1.86
CA LEU A 420 -55.08 12.72 -3.13
C LEU A 420 -55.99 11.55 -3.52
N ALA A 421 -55.55 10.31 -3.29
CA ALA A 421 -56.39 9.12 -3.48
C ALA A 421 -57.60 9.12 -2.54
N LYS A 422 -57.41 9.43 -1.25
CA LYS A 422 -58.50 9.57 -0.26
C LYS A 422 -59.50 10.67 -0.67
N SER A 423 -59.00 11.83 -1.10
CA SER A 423 -59.89 12.91 -1.54
C SER A 423 -60.68 12.53 -2.81
N ARG A 424 -60.08 11.78 -3.75
CA ARG A 424 -60.78 11.29 -4.95
C ARG A 424 -61.90 10.31 -4.62
N THR A 425 -61.66 9.36 -3.70
CA THR A 425 -62.70 8.40 -3.28
C THR A 425 -63.82 9.11 -2.51
N GLU A 426 -63.50 10.09 -1.66
CA GLU A 426 -64.49 10.92 -0.99
C GLU A 426 -65.33 11.76 -1.97
N ILE A 427 -64.71 12.38 -2.97
CA ILE A 427 -65.41 13.13 -4.02
C ILE A 427 -66.34 12.21 -4.83
N GLN A 428 -65.91 10.99 -5.13
CA GLN A 428 -66.73 10.02 -5.85
C GLN A 428 -67.93 9.56 -5.01
N ALA A 429 -67.73 9.24 -3.73
CA ALA A 429 -68.80 8.90 -2.80
C ALA A 429 -69.79 10.06 -2.56
N LEU A 430 -69.31 11.31 -2.53
CA LEU A 430 -70.16 12.50 -2.43
C LEU A 430 -70.94 12.75 -3.73
N ARG A 431 -70.36 12.49 -4.90
CA ARG A 431 -71.06 12.58 -6.20
C ARG A 431 -72.20 11.56 -6.31
N GLU A 432 -71.97 10.33 -5.88
CA GLU A 432 -73.00 9.28 -5.84
C GLU A 432 -74.14 9.62 -4.86
N LYS A 433 -73.81 10.18 -3.70
CA LYS A 433 -74.82 10.67 -2.73
C LYS A 433 -75.60 11.87 -3.27
N LEU A 434 -74.97 12.76 -4.03
CA LEU A 434 -75.64 13.94 -4.60
C LEU A 434 -76.66 13.57 -5.69
N THR A 435 -76.45 12.45 -6.39
CA THR A 435 -77.41 11.94 -7.40
C THR A 435 -78.65 11.25 -6.80
N ALA A 436 -78.71 11.04 -5.48
CA ALA A 436 -79.74 10.20 -4.83
C ALA A 436 -80.81 10.96 -4.02
N HIS A 437 -80.76 12.29 -3.93
CA HIS A 437 -81.64 13.06 -3.04
C HIS A 437 -82.62 14.00 -3.77
N THR A 438 -83.85 14.09 -3.27
CA THR A 438 -84.93 14.98 -3.76
C THR A 438 -84.95 16.30 -2.97
N PRO A 439 -85.55 17.39 -3.52
CA PRO A 439 -85.25 18.76 -3.12
C PRO A 439 -85.69 19.19 -1.70
N SER A 440 -86.47 18.38 -0.97
CA SER A 440 -86.88 18.68 0.41
C SER A 440 -85.85 18.29 1.48
N GLU A 441 -84.89 17.40 1.17
CA GLU A 441 -83.81 17.00 2.09
C GLU A 441 -82.59 17.95 2.01
N LEU A 442 -82.53 18.79 0.98
CA LEU A 442 -81.45 19.74 0.72
C LEU A 442 -81.47 20.93 1.69
N GLU A 443 -82.63 21.39 2.14
CA GLU A 443 -82.74 22.55 3.05
C GLU A 443 -82.26 22.22 4.47
N ALA A 444 -82.63 21.05 5.01
CA ALA A 444 -82.14 20.57 6.30
C ALA A 444 -80.64 20.22 6.28
N ARG A 445 -80.13 19.72 5.15
CA ARG A 445 -78.68 19.52 4.95
C ARG A 445 -77.93 20.84 4.78
N TYR A 446 -78.55 21.86 4.21
CA TYR A 446 -77.94 23.18 4.08
C TYR A 446 -77.66 23.80 5.45
N GLU A 447 -78.63 23.76 6.38
CA GLU A 447 -78.40 24.22 7.77
C GLU A 447 -77.32 23.41 8.50
N ALA A 448 -77.30 22.08 8.33
CA ALA A 448 -76.27 21.23 8.92
C ALA A 448 -74.86 21.53 8.34
N VAL A 449 -74.79 21.81 7.03
CA VAL A 449 -73.54 22.21 6.34
C VAL A 449 -73.08 23.59 6.79
N VAL A 450 -73.99 24.53 7.04
CA VAL A 450 -73.65 25.86 7.59
C VAL A 450 -73.08 25.73 9.00
N ALA A 451 -73.69 24.89 9.86
CA ALA A 451 -73.18 24.64 11.21
C ALA A 451 -71.81 23.93 11.21
N GLU A 452 -71.58 22.98 10.31
CA GLU A 452 -70.25 22.36 10.11
C GLU A 452 -69.23 23.36 9.55
N ARG A 453 -69.64 24.26 8.66
CA ARG A 453 -68.77 25.33 8.16
C ARG A 453 -68.30 26.25 9.28
N GLU A 454 -69.17 26.65 10.20
CA GLU A 454 -68.76 27.46 11.36
C GLU A 454 -67.78 26.73 12.30
N LYS A 455 -67.95 25.41 12.49
CA LYS A 455 -66.99 24.59 13.24
C LYS A 455 -65.66 24.48 12.51
N LEU A 456 -65.67 24.30 11.20
CA LEU A 456 -64.48 24.26 10.38
C LEU A 456 -63.76 25.62 10.36
N ASP A 457 -64.49 26.73 10.32
CA ASP A 457 -63.90 28.07 10.42
C ASP A 457 -63.23 28.30 11.79
N LYS A 458 -63.84 27.83 12.89
CA LYS A 458 -63.20 27.86 14.22
C LYS A 458 -61.93 27.01 14.27
N LYS A 459 -61.93 25.82 13.64
CA LYS A 459 -60.74 24.97 13.52
C LYS A 459 -59.66 25.62 12.66
N LEU A 460 -60.04 26.28 11.56
CA LEU A 460 -59.13 27.00 10.68
C LEU A 460 -58.51 28.19 11.40
N GLN A 461 -59.29 28.91 12.21
CA GLN A 461 -58.77 29.96 13.09
C GLN A 461 -57.78 29.41 14.13
N SER A 462 -58.07 28.26 14.75
CA SER A 462 -57.13 27.58 15.66
C SER A 462 -55.83 27.21 14.94
N ALA A 463 -55.94 26.55 13.79
CA ALA A 463 -54.79 26.15 12.98
C ALA A 463 -53.97 27.36 12.49
N SER A 464 -54.64 28.48 12.17
CA SER A 464 -53.94 29.72 11.81
C SER A 464 -53.12 30.28 12.98
N LYS A 465 -53.68 30.28 14.20
CA LYS A 465 -52.98 30.71 15.42
C LYS A 465 -51.80 29.81 15.75
N GLU A 466 -51.96 28.50 15.59
CA GLU A 466 -50.85 27.54 15.75
C GLU A 466 -49.75 27.78 14.72
N ARG A 467 -50.11 28.03 13.46
CA ARG A 467 -49.14 28.34 12.41
C ARG A 467 -48.37 29.63 12.71
N ASP A 468 -49.05 30.65 13.19
CA ASP A 468 -48.40 31.91 13.56
C ASP A 468 -47.51 31.73 14.79
N PHE A 469 -47.93 30.93 15.77
CA PHE A 469 -47.07 30.51 16.89
C PHE A 469 -45.79 29.78 16.43
N PHE A 470 -45.90 28.85 15.47
CA PHE A 470 -44.72 28.18 14.92
C PHE A 470 -43.84 29.12 14.10
N ARG A 471 -44.42 30.08 13.38
CA ARG A 471 -43.66 31.11 12.67
C ARG A 471 -42.86 31.96 13.64
N ASP A 472 -43.47 32.43 14.73
CA ASP A 472 -42.80 33.25 15.74
C ASP A 472 -41.67 32.46 16.42
N ARG A 473 -41.90 31.19 16.74
CA ARG A 473 -40.86 30.31 17.32
C ARG A 473 -39.70 30.05 16.36
N LEU A 474 -39.98 29.90 15.07
CA LEU A 474 -38.93 29.78 14.04
C LEU A 474 -38.15 31.08 13.90
N GLN A 475 -38.82 32.24 13.93
CA GLN A 475 -38.14 33.53 13.90
C GLN A 475 -37.26 33.75 15.14
N GLU A 476 -37.72 33.36 16.32
CA GLU A 476 -36.93 33.40 17.55
C GLU A 476 -35.73 32.43 17.49
N GLY A 477 -35.95 31.21 16.97
CA GLY A 477 -34.87 30.26 16.69
C GLY A 477 -33.83 30.79 15.69
N MET A 478 -34.28 31.51 14.66
CA MET A 478 -33.38 32.16 13.71
C MET A 478 -32.59 33.30 14.37
N ARG A 479 -33.23 34.14 15.19
CA ARG A 479 -32.54 35.21 15.93
C ARG A 479 -31.46 34.66 16.85
N THR A 480 -31.79 33.67 17.68
CA THR A 480 -30.84 33.03 18.60
C THR A 480 -29.70 32.33 17.86
N ALA A 481 -29.98 31.68 16.71
CA ALA A 481 -28.93 31.10 15.87
C ALA A 481 -28.00 32.17 15.28
N THR A 482 -28.54 33.32 14.83
CA THR A 482 -27.70 34.43 14.33
C THR A 482 -26.86 35.06 15.43
N GLU A 483 -27.40 35.21 16.63
CA GLU A 483 -26.66 35.69 17.81
C GLU A 483 -25.52 34.73 18.16
N SER A 484 -25.81 33.42 18.27
CA SER A 484 -24.78 32.41 18.54
C SER A 484 -23.70 32.36 17.45
N GLN A 485 -24.08 32.51 16.18
CA GLN A 485 -23.11 32.56 15.09
C GLN A 485 -22.21 33.81 15.20
N SER A 486 -22.77 34.94 15.64
CA SER A 486 -21.99 36.15 15.88
C SER A 486 -20.99 35.96 17.03
N GLU A 487 -21.37 35.28 18.10
CA GLU A 487 -20.48 34.93 19.23
C GLU A 487 -19.36 33.98 18.78
N ILE A 488 -19.68 32.95 17.99
CA ILE A 488 -18.67 32.04 17.41
C ILE A 488 -17.66 32.82 16.58
N ASN A 489 -18.12 33.77 15.77
CA ASN A 489 -17.22 34.59 14.94
C ASN A 489 -16.34 35.50 15.80
N GLN A 490 -16.88 36.09 16.88
CA GLN A 490 -16.09 36.89 17.83
C GLN A 490 -15.04 36.05 18.56
N LEU A 491 -15.40 34.85 19.02
CA LEU A 491 -14.47 33.93 19.68
C LEU A 491 -13.35 33.47 18.72
N LYS A 492 -13.67 33.17 17.47
CA LYS A 492 -12.68 32.82 16.44
C LYS A 492 -11.70 33.98 16.20
N ALA A 493 -12.20 35.21 16.04
CA ALA A 493 -11.36 36.39 15.88
C ALA A 493 -10.43 36.59 17.09
N ARG A 494 -10.91 36.30 18.31
CA ARG A 494 -10.09 36.40 19.52
C ARG A 494 -9.00 35.32 19.61
N ILE A 495 -9.30 34.10 19.16
CA ILE A 495 -8.31 33.02 19.06
C ILE A 495 -7.20 33.41 18.09
N GLU A 496 -7.54 33.89 16.89
CA GLU A 496 -6.55 34.33 15.91
C GLU A 496 -5.65 35.46 16.44
N GLU A 497 -6.23 36.42 17.17
CA GLU A 497 -5.46 37.51 17.78
C GLU A 497 -4.47 36.98 18.84
N LEU A 498 -4.89 36.03 19.66
CA LEU A 498 -4.05 35.42 20.68
C LEU A 498 -2.94 34.56 20.08
N GLU A 499 -3.25 33.81 19.02
CA GLU A 499 -2.25 33.02 18.28
C GLU A 499 -1.20 33.92 17.63
N ARG A 500 -1.60 35.02 16.99
CA ARG A 500 -0.64 36.01 16.46
C ARG A 500 0.26 36.57 17.56
N LYS A 501 -0.31 36.93 18.72
CA LYS A 501 0.47 37.41 19.87
C LYS A 501 1.44 36.35 20.41
N ALA A 502 1.04 35.07 20.45
CA ALA A 502 1.91 33.98 20.88
C ALA A 502 3.05 33.74 19.86
N ASN A 503 2.76 33.81 18.57
CA ASN A 503 3.78 33.69 17.53
C ASN A 503 4.78 34.86 17.60
N ASP A 504 4.30 36.09 17.79
CA ASP A 504 5.18 37.25 17.95
C ASP A 504 6.09 37.15 19.19
N THR A 505 5.58 36.63 20.31
CA THR A 505 6.41 36.45 21.52
C THR A 505 7.44 35.35 21.34
N THR A 506 7.09 34.23 20.70
CA THR A 506 8.06 33.16 20.40
C THR A 506 9.18 33.65 19.48
N VAL A 507 8.86 34.43 18.43
CA VAL A 507 9.87 35.04 17.55
C VAL A 507 10.79 35.98 18.35
N ARG A 508 10.24 36.85 19.21
CA ARG A 508 11.04 37.73 20.06
C ARG A 508 11.97 36.95 21.01
N VAL A 509 11.50 35.84 21.59
CA VAL A 509 12.33 34.99 22.45
C VAL A 509 13.48 34.36 21.65
N HIS A 510 13.21 33.87 20.43
CA HIS A 510 14.26 33.34 19.56
C HIS A 510 15.29 34.40 19.16
N GLU A 511 14.86 35.62 18.86
CA GLU A 511 15.77 36.74 18.57
C GLU A 511 16.65 37.09 19.77
N ILE A 512 16.07 37.17 20.98
CA ILE A 512 16.83 37.45 22.21
C ILE A 512 17.85 36.34 22.48
N ASN A 513 17.45 35.07 22.36
CA ASN A 513 18.35 33.93 22.57
C ASN A 513 19.49 33.91 21.54
N SER A 514 19.19 34.17 20.27
CA SER A 514 20.20 34.23 19.21
C SER A 514 21.20 35.36 19.46
N ARG A 515 20.74 36.55 19.86
CA ARG A 515 21.61 37.67 20.24
C ARG A 515 22.49 37.31 21.44
N HIS A 516 21.91 36.68 22.46
CA HIS A 516 22.66 36.24 23.64
C HIS A 516 23.77 35.24 23.27
N MET A 517 23.48 34.23 22.44
CA MET A 517 24.47 33.26 21.99
C MET A 517 25.60 33.90 21.16
N ALA A 518 25.27 34.90 20.33
CA ALA A 518 26.25 35.64 19.55
C ALA A 518 27.18 36.48 20.46
N ASP A 519 26.62 37.11 21.50
CA ASP A 519 27.39 37.86 22.49
C ASP A 519 28.32 36.96 23.32
N GLU A 520 27.83 35.79 23.76
CA GLU A 520 28.67 34.80 24.46
C GLU A 520 29.81 34.28 23.58
N SER A 521 29.51 33.94 22.33
CA SER A 521 30.52 33.50 21.37
C SER A 521 31.56 34.59 21.07
N ARG A 522 31.15 35.87 21.11
CA ARG A 522 32.07 37.01 20.98
C ARG A 522 32.98 37.11 22.21
N ARG A 523 32.42 37.02 23.41
CA ARG A 523 33.20 37.03 24.67
C ARG A 523 34.24 35.90 24.70
N GLN A 524 33.85 34.68 24.34
CA GLN A 524 34.79 33.55 24.28
C GLN A 524 35.92 33.77 23.29
N ARG A 525 35.65 34.39 22.13
CA ARG A 525 36.69 34.76 21.16
C ARG A 525 37.65 35.81 21.72
N GLU A 526 37.12 36.83 22.39
CA GLU A 526 37.94 37.86 23.05
C GLU A 526 38.84 37.26 24.14
N GLU A 527 38.32 36.34 24.96
CA GLU A 527 39.08 35.62 25.98
C GLU A 527 40.19 34.74 25.37
N GLN A 528 39.87 33.98 24.31
CA GLN A 528 40.85 33.16 23.61
C GLN A 528 41.95 34.00 22.96
N GLN A 529 41.60 35.14 22.35
CA GLN A 529 42.57 36.06 21.78
C GLN A 529 43.49 36.66 22.86
N ALA A 530 42.95 37.03 24.02
CA ALA A 530 43.74 37.48 25.14
C ALA A 530 44.71 36.39 25.63
N HIS A 531 44.27 35.13 25.69
CA HIS A 531 45.13 34.01 26.07
C HIS A 531 46.25 33.76 25.04
N ILE A 532 45.96 33.85 23.75
CA ILE A 532 46.97 33.76 22.68
C ILE A 532 48.00 34.88 22.83
N ALA A 533 47.56 36.13 23.03
CA ALA A 533 48.46 37.26 23.22
C ALA A 533 49.38 37.08 24.44
N GLN A 534 48.85 36.53 25.55
CA GLN A 534 49.67 36.20 26.73
C GLN A 534 50.71 35.12 26.43
N LEU A 535 50.34 34.05 25.73
CA LEU A 535 51.27 33.00 25.32
C LEU A 535 52.35 33.54 24.37
N GLU A 536 51.99 34.41 23.43
CA GLU A 536 52.94 35.06 22.52
C GLU A 536 53.96 35.90 23.28
N GLN A 537 53.53 36.67 24.28
CA GLN A 537 54.44 37.42 25.15
C GLN A 537 55.39 36.51 25.93
N GLN A 538 54.91 35.38 26.46
CA GLN A 538 55.74 34.39 27.14
C GLN A 538 56.77 33.74 26.19
N VAL A 539 56.35 33.41 24.97
CA VAL A 539 57.25 32.89 23.93
C VAL A 539 58.31 33.92 23.56
N GLU A 540 57.95 35.20 23.47
CA GLU A 540 58.90 36.26 23.17
C GLU A 540 59.90 36.49 24.32
N GLN A 541 59.44 36.46 25.58
CA GLN A 541 60.30 36.52 26.76
C GLN A 541 61.29 35.34 26.79
N THR A 542 60.81 34.11 26.64
CA THR A 542 61.67 32.91 26.63
C THR A 542 62.65 32.90 25.44
N ARG A 543 62.25 33.42 24.28
CA ARG A 543 63.17 33.62 23.14
C ARG A 543 64.26 34.64 23.46
N LYS A 544 63.92 35.77 24.09
CA LYS A 544 64.89 36.78 24.55
C LYS A 544 65.86 36.17 25.58
N GLU A 545 65.36 35.42 26.55
CA GLU A 545 66.18 34.69 27.52
C GLU A 545 67.14 33.70 26.84
N LEU A 546 66.66 32.86 25.93
CA LEU A 546 67.52 31.94 25.16
C LEU A 546 68.57 32.69 24.33
N GLN A 547 68.23 33.84 23.74
CA GLN A 547 69.17 34.66 23.00
C GLN A 547 70.25 35.23 23.91
N THR A 548 69.90 35.73 25.10
CA THR A 548 70.88 36.22 26.09
C THR A 548 71.79 35.10 26.61
N LEU A 549 71.24 33.90 26.85
CA LEU A 549 72.02 32.72 27.25
C LEU A 549 72.96 32.25 26.13
N LYS A 550 72.53 32.36 24.87
CA LYS A 550 73.37 32.06 23.69
C LYS A 550 74.45 33.12 23.49
N SER A 551 74.17 34.41 23.67
CA SER A 551 75.15 35.48 23.51
C SER A 551 76.18 35.55 24.64
N ASN A 552 75.82 35.10 25.85
CA ASN A 552 76.75 35.01 26.98
C ASN A 552 77.60 33.72 27.00
N ARG A 553 77.43 32.80 26.03
CA ARG A 553 78.33 31.65 25.87
C ARG A 553 79.47 32.01 24.92
N ARG A 554 80.60 32.40 25.50
CA ARG A 554 81.90 32.34 24.84
C ARG A 554 82.15 30.90 24.36
N GLU A 555 82.49 30.76 23.09
CA GLU A 555 82.97 29.51 22.50
C GLU A 555 84.17 28.98 23.29
N THR A 556 84.04 27.82 23.92
CA THR A 556 85.17 26.97 24.26
C THR A 556 84.88 25.55 23.82
N ARG A 557 85.65 25.13 22.81
CA ARG A 557 85.85 23.75 22.38
C ARG A 557 86.42 22.94 23.56
N ALA A 558 85.69 21.95 24.04
CA ALA A 558 86.29 20.78 24.68
C ALA A 558 85.28 19.64 24.77
N SER A 559 85.75 18.47 24.35
CA SER A 559 85.21 17.15 24.64
C SER A 559 84.75 16.99 26.10
N SER A 560 83.58 16.36 26.30
CA SER A 560 83.40 15.17 27.14
C SER A 560 81.93 14.94 27.48
N VAL A 561 81.52 13.68 27.40
CA VAL A 561 80.25 13.16 27.91
C VAL A 561 80.18 13.39 29.41
N PRO A 562 78.98 13.67 29.96
CA PRO A 562 78.58 12.90 31.14
C PRO A 562 77.13 12.39 31.08
N ARG A 563 76.95 11.24 31.72
CA ARG A 563 75.71 10.46 31.85
C ARG A 563 74.79 11.04 32.93
N SER A 564 73.49 11.07 32.61
CA SER A 564 72.28 10.99 33.48
C SER A 564 72.03 12.12 34.51
N PRO A 565 70.74 12.43 34.81
CA PRO A 565 70.04 11.68 35.85
C PRO A 565 68.57 11.31 35.54
N ARG A 566 68.13 10.21 36.16
CA ARG A 566 66.73 9.78 36.28
C ARG A 566 65.96 10.77 37.14
N LEU A 567 64.71 11.08 36.78
CA LEU A 567 63.71 11.57 37.73
C LEU A 567 62.40 10.79 37.58
N ASN A 568 61.97 10.27 38.74
CA ASN A 568 60.79 9.49 39.02
C ASN A 568 59.49 10.32 38.89
N VAL A 569 58.44 9.61 38.45
CA VAL A 569 57.11 9.50 39.09
C VAL A 569 56.68 10.63 40.04
N MET A 570 55.59 11.32 39.70
CA MET A 570 54.54 11.64 40.68
C MET A 570 53.22 12.04 40.01
N SER A 571 52.18 11.26 40.34
CA SER A 571 50.78 11.55 40.13
C SER A 571 50.28 12.65 41.07
N PRO A 572 49.12 13.24 40.77
CA PRO A 572 48.17 13.55 41.84
C PRO A 572 46.89 12.74 41.63
N ARG A 573 46.69 11.77 42.51
CA ARG A 573 45.37 11.29 42.90
C ARG A 573 44.94 12.15 44.08
N THR A 574 43.93 12.99 43.93
CA THR A 574 43.18 13.54 45.07
C THR A 574 41.81 12.87 45.16
N ARG A 575 41.50 12.49 46.39
CA ARG A 575 40.38 11.69 46.88
C ARG A 575 39.39 12.64 47.57
N GLY A 576 38.10 12.33 47.46
CA GLY A 576 37.01 12.82 48.35
C GLY A 576 36.20 13.96 47.73
N GLY A 577 34.88 13.93 47.65
CA GLY A 577 33.86 12.97 48.09
C GLY A 577 32.49 13.62 47.93
N GLY A 578 31.45 12.80 47.74
CA GLY A 578 30.05 13.19 48.00
C GLY A 578 29.16 13.32 46.76
N GLY A 579 28.11 12.48 46.73
CA GLY A 579 26.80 12.88 46.20
C GLY A 579 26.34 12.20 44.92
N ASN A 580 25.49 11.19 45.06
CA ASN A 580 24.49 10.84 44.06
C ASN A 580 23.54 12.03 43.84
N THR A 581 23.27 12.43 42.59
CA THR A 581 21.92 12.76 42.09
C THR A 581 21.85 12.85 40.54
N SER A 582 21.03 11.96 39.96
CA SER A 582 20.06 12.17 38.87
C SER A 582 20.33 13.09 37.65
N ARG A 583 20.41 12.43 36.47
CA ARG A 583 19.71 12.66 35.17
C ARG A 583 19.68 14.07 34.54
N GLY A 584 20.14 14.16 33.28
CA GLY A 584 19.66 15.19 32.34
C GLY A 584 20.50 15.35 31.06
N ASN A 585 19.96 14.87 29.94
CA ASN A 585 20.33 15.03 28.53
C ASN A 585 21.32 16.15 28.11
N SER A 586 22.25 15.79 27.22
CA SER A 586 22.86 16.70 26.23
C SER A 586 22.90 16.03 24.86
N PRO A 587 22.41 16.65 23.77
CA PRO A 587 22.74 16.24 22.41
C PRO A 587 23.96 17.01 21.88
N ALA A 588 24.75 16.32 21.07
CA ALA A 588 25.97 16.80 20.41
C ALA A 588 25.68 17.84 19.29
N PRO A 589 26.65 18.69 18.91
CA PRO A 589 26.49 19.72 17.89
C PRO A 589 26.78 19.18 16.47
N PHE A 590 25.96 19.61 15.51
CA PHE A 590 26.20 19.45 14.07
C PHE A 590 26.41 20.84 13.44
N ASP A 591 27.61 21.04 12.92
CA ASP A 591 28.10 22.11 12.04
C ASP A 591 28.02 21.57 10.60
N GLY A 592 27.64 22.21 9.50
CA GLY A 592 27.29 23.58 9.16
C GLY A 592 27.25 23.68 7.61
N SER A 593 26.55 24.70 7.11
CA SER A 593 26.54 25.22 5.73
C SER A 593 25.63 24.57 4.66
N SER A 594 24.48 25.19 4.39
CA SER A 594 24.31 26.14 3.27
C SER A 594 22.82 26.43 3.00
N THR A 595 22.44 27.70 3.18
CA THR A 595 21.21 28.34 2.69
C THR A 595 21.57 29.19 1.45
N PRO A 596 20.63 29.87 0.72
CA PRO A 596 19.16 29.90 0.83
C PRO A 596 18.43 29.75 -0.55
N SER A 597 17.15 29.37 -0.56
CA SER A 597 16.09 30.24 -1.14
C SER A 597 14.68 29.70 -0.93
N SER A 598 13.83 30.62 -0.48
CA SER A 598 12.39 30.77 -0.75
C SER A 598 11.38 29.70 -0.31
N ALA A 599 10.54 30.17 0.64
CA ALA A 599 9.09 30.09 0.64
C ALA A 599 8.41 28.92 1.40
N ALA A 600 8.12 29.24 2.67
CA ALA A 600 6.79 29.24 3.27
C ALA A 600 5.99 27.93 3.33
N GLY A 601 5.68 27.53 4.56
CA GLY A 601 4.51 26.71 4.85
C GLY A 601 4.68 25.75 6.01
N GLN A 602 4.53 26.28 7.22
CA GLN A 602 4.42 25.53 8.47
C GLN A 602 3.32 24.47 8.40
N ALA A 603 3.63 23.25 8.80
CA ALA A 603 2.69 22.35 9.46
C ALA A 603 3.45 21.54 10.52
N ALA A 604 3.28 21.97 11.76
CA ALA A 604 3.65 21.22 12.95
C ALA A 604 2.70 20.01 13.09
N GLY A 605 3.23 18.85 13.45
CA GLY A 605 2.44 17.62 13.59
C GLY A 605 3.26 16.42 14.08
N MET A 606 3.80 16.52 15.30
CA MET A 606 4.05 15.39 16.19
C MET A 606 3.62 15.89 17.57
N GLY A 607 2.79 15.23 18.36
CA GLY A 607 2.66 13.81 18.63
C GLY A 607 2.69 13.71 20.15
N MET A 608 1.54 13.48 20.78
CA MET A 608 1.47 13.30 22.24
C MET A 608 0.60 12.08 22.54
N SER A 609 1.27 11.04 23.02
CA SER A 609 0.65 9.87 23.63
C SER A 609 0.56 10.06 25.15
N PHE A 610 -0.51 9.48 25.71
CA PHE A 610 -0.73 9.08 27.11
C PHE A 610 -0.76 10.17 28.20
N TYR A 611 -1.99 10.52 28.61
CA TYR A 611 -2.30 10.83 30.01
C TYR A 611 -3.38 9.87 30.53
N GLN A 612 -3.09 9.31 31.69
CA GLN A 612 -3.92 8.44 32.52
C GLN A 612 -4.99 9.29 33.25
N PRO A 613 -6.23 8.81 33.47
CA PRO A 613 -7.28 9.63 34.08
C PRO A 613 -7.22 9.58 35.62
N PRO A 614 -7.42 10.71 36.34
CA PRO A 614 -7.81 10.70 37.75
C PRO A 614 -9.34 10.87 37.90
N PRO A 615 -9.89 10.67 39.12
CA PRO A 615 -11.09 9.88 39.34
C PRO A 615 -12.41 10.65 39.23
N SER A 616 -13.45 9.87 38.93
CA SER A 616 -14.87 10.22 38.94
C SER A 616 -15.32 10.82 40.28
N HIS A 617 -15.92 12.01 40.25
CA HIS A 617 -16.83 12.49 41.29
C HIS A 617 -18.26 12.64 40.73
N PRO A 618 -19.30 12.23 41.48
CA PRO A 618 -20.64 12.07 40.96
C PRO A 618 -21.48 13.32 41.24
N ARG A 619 -21.89 14.06 40.21
CA ARG A 619 -22.85 15.17 40.38
C ARG A 619 -23.95 15.30 39.33
N PHE A 620 -24.08 14.36 38.39
CA PHE A 620 -25.12 14.45 37.36
C PHE A 620 -25.74 13.09 37.01
N SER A 621 -26.35 12.43 38.00
CA SER A 621 -27.09 11.18 37.81
C SER A 621 -28.59 11.29 38.13
N HIS A 622 -29.21 12.47 37.95
CA HIS A 622 -30.64 12.67 38.29
C HIS A 622 -31.48 13.31 37.17
N LEU A 623 -31.00 13.31 35.92
CA LEU A 623 -31.76 13.85 34.78
C LEU A 623 -32.00 12.80 33.69
N ARG A 624 -32.45 11.63 34.11
CA ARG A 624 -33.22 10.67 33.31
C ARG A 624 -34.19 9.94 34.22
N GLU A 625 -35.38 10.52 34.38
CA GLU A 625 -36.66 9.80 34.44
C GLU A 625 -37.60 10.47 33.43
#